data_AF-A0A067M7H5-F1
#
_entry.id   AF-A0A067M7H5-F1
#
_cell.length_a   1.000
_cell.length_b   1.000
_cell.length_c   1.000
_cell.angle_alpha   90.00
_cell.angle_beta   90.00
_cell.angle_gamma   90.00
#
_symmetry.space_group_name_H-M   'P 1'
#
loop_
_entity.id
_entity.type
_entity.pdbx_description
1 polymer ?
#
loop_
_entity_poly.entity_id
_entity_poly.type
_entity_poly.pdbx_seq_one_letter_code
_entity_poly.pdbx_strand_id
1 'polypeptide(L)'
;MAQTIQVPAGYRGTATGIIRSAGHLQRAKFELKDSTGYILASSTLVGTGGDVVMKEQVNPNSMGWSLGPFPQSATMSILIENQASAGQPFKASKVIEPINVYKPADSLNRTQYLLTTVLSKDHNDNDWNDATINVFRLN
;
A
#
# COMPACT_ATOMS: atom_id res chain seq x y z
N MET A 1 -5.28 -9.55 -7.65
CA MET A 1 -5.44 -10.24 -6.34
C MET A 1 -4.89 -9.30 -5.26
N ALA A 2 -5.43 -9.36 -4.04
CA ALA A 2 -4.86 -8.57 -2.94
C ALA A 2 -3.56 -9.22 -2.46
N GLN A 3 -2.55 -8.39 -2.16
CA GLN A 3 -1.34 -8.83 -1.45
C GLN A 3 -1.57 -8.74 0.05
N THR A 4 -0.98 -9.65 0.81
CA THR A 4 -1.07 -9.62 2.27
C THR A 4 0.30 -9.48 2.91
N ILE A 5 0.37 -8.67 3.97
CA ILE A 5 1.57 -8.52 4.77
C ILE A 5 1.22 -8.66 6.25
N GLN A 6 2.08 -9.35 7.01
CA GLN A 6 1.91 -9.50 8.45
C GLN A 6 2.46 -8.28 9.18
N VAL A 7 1.70 -7.73 10.12
CA VAL A 7 2.01 -6.54 10.89
C VAL A 7 2.04 -6.92 12.37
N PRO A 8 3.17 -6.73 13.09
CA PRO A 8 3.26 -7.13 14.50
C PRO A 8 2.50 -6.19 15.43
N ALA A 9 2.28 -6.63 16.67
CA ALA A 9 1.74 -5.80 17.73
C ALA A 9 2.65 -4.59 18.02
N GLY A 10 2.06 -3.46 18.44
CA GLY A 10 2.76 -2.20 18.74
C GLY A 10 3.20 -1.41 17.50
N TYR A 11 2.98 -1.95 16.31
CA TYR A 11 3.44 -1.42 15.03
C TYR A 11 2.99 0.01 14.76
N ARG A 12 3.91 0.85 14.27
CA ARG A 12 3.61 2.15 13.66
C ARG A 12 4.20 2.21 12.26
N GLY A 13 3.49 2.84 11.33
CA GLY A 13 4.03 2.98 9.99
C GLY A 13 3.19 3.85 9.07
N THR A 14 3.61 3.86 7.81
CA THR A 14 3.01 4.68 6.77
C THR A 14 2.94 3.88 5.47
N ALA A 15 1.76 3.91 4.85
CA ALA A 15 1.58 3.46 3.47
C ALA A 15 1.59 4.67 2.52
N THR A 16 2.41 4.63 1.48
CA THR A 16 2.46 5.65 0.42
C THR A 16 2.34 4.99 -0.95
N GLY A 17 2.04 5.79 -1.98
CA GLY A 17 1.92 5.30 -3.33
C GLY A 17 2.42 6.30 -4.37
N ILE A 18 2.94 5.80 -5.48
CA ILE A 18 3.29 6.58 -6.67
C ILE A 18 2.64 5.92 -7.88
N ILE A 19 2.15 6.71 -8.80
CA ILE A 19 1.50 6.26 -10.04
C ILE A 19 2.41 6.58 -11.22
N ARG A 20 2.51 5.64 -12.15
CA ARG A 20 3.18 5.82 -13.44
C ARG A 20 2.32 5.47 -14.65
N SER A 21 1.05 5.18 -14.41
CA SER A 21 0.08 4.92 -15.48
C SER A 21 -0.50 6.21 -16.06
N ALA A 22 -0.13 6.53 -17.29
CA ALA A 22 -0.66 7.68 -18.00
C ALA A 22 -2.12 7.45 -18.42
N GLY A 23 -3.04 8.17 -17.77
CA GLY A 23 -4.45 8.22 -18.15
C GLY A 23 -5.38 7.25 -17.43
N HIS A 24 -4.84 6.27 -16.67
CA HIS A 24 -5.66 5.44 -15.78
C HIS A 24 -5.68 6.01 -14.36
N LEU A 25 -6.86 6.05 -13.75
CA LEU A 25 -6.99 6.32 -12.31
C LEU A 25 -6.58 5.06 -11.55
N GLN A 26 -5.58 5.16 -10.68
CA GLN A 26 -5.18 4.08 -9.78
C GLN A 26 -5.77 4.28 -8.40
N ARG A 27 -6.06 3.16 -7.74
CA ARG A 27 -6.52 3.11 -6.36
C ARG A 27 -5.86 1.94 -5.63
N ALA A 28 -5.26 2.22 -4.47
CA ALA A 28 -4.77 1.21 -3.55
C ALA A 28 -5.63 1.22 -2.28
N LYS A 29 -6.33 0.11 -2.03
CA LYS A 29 -7.14 -0.10 -0.83
C LYS A 29 -6.33 -0.90 0.19
N PHE A 30 -6.36 -0.43 1.42
CA PHE A 30 -5.71 -1.06 2.56
C PHE A 30 -6.78 -1.49 3.56
N GLU A 31 -6.74 -2.75 3.98
CA GLU A 31 -7.55 -3.25 5.11
C GLU A 31 -6.63 -3.95 6.11
N LEU A 32 -6.66 -3.50 7.36
CA LEU A 32 -5.94 -4.11 8.47
C LEU A 32 -6.91 -4.94 9.29
N LYS A 33 -6.69 -6.26 9.36
CA LYS A 33 -7.55 -7.20 10.08
C LYS A 33 -6.79 -7.91 11.19
N ASP A 34 -7.40 -8.05 12.35
CA ASP A 34 -6.85 -8.92 13.41
C ASP A 34 -7.05 -10.41 13.08
N SER A 35 -6.60 -11.28 13.98
CA SER A 35 -6.71 -12.74 13.82
C SER A 35 -8.16 -13.25 13.82
N THR A 36 -9.13 -12.46 14.26
CA THR A 36 -10.57 -12.80 14.24
C THR A 36 -11.24 -12.38 12.92
N GLY A 37 -10.54 -11.62 12.08
CA GLY A 37 -11.06 -11.03 10.85
C GLY A 37 -11.71 -9.66 11.05
N TYR A 38 -11.70 -9.12 12.27
CA TYR A 38 -12.21 -7.78 12.55
C TYR A 38 -11.31 -6.71 11.91
N ILE A 39 -11.93 -5.75 11.21
CA ILE A 39 -11.21 -4.65 10.56
C ILE A 39 -10.83 -3.62 11.62
N LEU A 40 -9.54 -3.54 11.93
CA LEU A 40 -8.97 -2.55 12.84
C LEU A 40 -8.88 -1.17 12.21
N ALA A 41 -8.54 -1.12 10.92
CA ALA A 41 -8.46 0.11 10.17
C ALA A 41 -8.49 -0.15 8.66
N SER A 42 -8.87 0.86 7.89
CA SER A 42 -8.77 0.85 6.43
C SER A 42 -8.45 2.23 5.90
N SER A 43 -7.83 2.28 4.73
CA SER A 43 -7.66 3.53 3.98
C SER A 43 -7.60 3.23 2.49
N THR A 44 -7.71 4.27 1.69
CA THR A 44 -7.65 4.19 0.24
C THR A 44 -6.81 5.34 -0.28
N LEU A 45 -5.75 5.01 -1.01
CA LEU A 45 -4.94 5.96 -1.76
C LEU A 45 -5.40 5.99 -3.22
N VAL A 46 -5.47 7.17 -3.82
CA VAL A 46 -5.91 7.38 -5.23
C VAL A 46 -5.00 8.35 -5.95
N GLY A 47 -4.96 8.26 -7.29
CA GLY A 47 -4.38 9.28 -8.15
C GLY A 47 -4.44 8.91 -9.63
N THR A 48 -3.96 9.79 -10.50
CA THR A 48 -3.94 9.57 -11.95
C THR A 48 -2.80 10.37 -12.57
N GLY A 49 -2.18 9.87 -13.65
CA GLY A 49 -1.08 10.53 -14.35
C GLY A 49 0.27 9.83 -14.20
N GLY A 50 1.30 10.33 -14.88
CA GLY A 50 2.68 9.82 -14.78
C GLY A 50 3.47 10.50 -13.66
N ASP A 51 4.13 9.72 -12.82
CA ASP A 51 4.98 10.16 -11.69
C ASP A 51 4.24 10.99 -10.63
N VAL A 52 3.00 10.61 -10.31
CA VAL A 52 2.15 11.32 -9.35
C VAL A 52 2.10 10.58 -8.01
N VAL A 53 2.30 11.31 -6.91
CA VAL A 53 2.10 10.77 -5.55
C VAL A 53 0.61 10.55 -5.30
N MET A 54 0.26 9.34 -4.86
CA MET A 54 -1.11 9.00 -4.47
C MET A 54 -1.49 9.75 -3.19
N LYS A 55 -2.76 10.13 -3.11
CA LYS A 55 -3.32 10.85 -1.97
C LYS A 55 -4.41 10.04 -1.30
N GLU A 56 -4.62 10.23 0.00
CA GLU A 56 -5.76 9.61 0.66
C GLU A 56 -7.07 10.12 0.07
N GLN A 57 -7.97 9.19 -0.27
CA GLN A 57 -9.27 9.52 -0.86
C GLN A 57 -10.11 10.38 0.09
N VAL A 58 -10.01 10.14 1.40
CA VAL A 58 -10.75 10.88 2.44
C VAL A 58 -10.05 12.19 2.86
N ASN A 59 -8.76 12.34 2.56
CA ASN A 59 -7.98 13.54 2.83
C ASN A 59 -6.98 13.81 1.68
N PRO A 60 -7.37 14.57 0.65
CA PRO A 60 -6.53 14.84 -0.51
C PRO A 60 -5.26 15.67 -0.24
N ASN A 61 -5.09 16.18 0.99
CA ASN A 61 -3.86 16.85 1.42
C ASN A 61 -2.86 15.87 2.04
N SER A 62 -3.28 14.64 2.34
CA SER A 62 -2.42 13.56 2.83
C SER A 62 -1.80 12.81 1.65
N MET A 63 -0.47 12.67 1.67
CA MET A 63 0.31 11.93 0.65
C MET A 63 0.61 10.48 1.07
N GLY A 64 -0.09 9.98 2.09
CA GLY A 64 0.12 8.64 2.60
C GLY A 64 -0.68 8.41 3.87
N TRP A 65 -1.05 7.15 4.08
CA TRP A 65 -1.83 6.77 5.25
C TRP A 65 -0.92 6.38 6.40
N SER A 66 -1.00 7.12 7.51
CA SER A 66 -0.35 6.75 8.77
C SER A 66 -1.21 5.77 9.55
N LEU A 67 -0.61 4.73 10.11
CA LEU A 67 -1.34 3.71 10.84
C LEU A 67 -0.63 3.23 12.12
N GLY A 68 -1.44 2.83 13.10
CA GLY A 68 -1.00 2.37 14.41
C GLY A 68 -0.64 3.49 15.40
N PRO A 69 -0.20 3.13 16.63
CA PRO A 69 0.01 1.77 17.11
C PRO A 69 -1.26 0.99 17.41
N PHE A 70 -1.26 -0.30 17.06
CA PHE A 70 -2.29 -1.27 17.48
C PHE A 70 -1.71 -2.25 18.48
N PRO A 71 -2.42 -2.61 19.57
CA PRO A 71 -1.87 -3.49 20.60
C PRO A 71 -1.76 -4.96 20.17
N GLN A 72 -2.48 -5.38 19.13
CA GLN A 72 -2.44 -6.73 18.56
C GLN A 72 -1.71 -6.78 17.21
N SER A 73 -1.23 -7.97 16.85
CA SER A 73 -0.80 -8.27 15.47
C SER A 73 -1.98 -8.25 14.52
N ALA A 74 -1.72 -7.92 13.26
CA ALA A 74 -2.72 -7.85 12.21
C ALA A 74 -2.19 -8.30 10.85
N THR A 75 -3.08 -8.66 9.94
CA THR A 75 -2.78 -8.83 8.53
C THR A 75 -3.28 -7.62 7.77
N MET A 76 -2.40 -6.95 7.03
CA MET A 76 -2.79 -5.92 6.07
C MET A 76 -3.02 -6.56 4.71
N SER A 77 -4.20 -6.35 4.13
CA SER A 77 -4.50 -6.64 2.74
C SER A 77 -4.35 -5.37 1.91
N ILE A 78 -3.69 -5.48 0.75
CA ILE A 78 -3.42 -4.40 -0.20
C ILE A 78 -4.01 -4.81 -1.54
N LEU A 79 -5.09 -4.14 -1.96
CA LEU A 79 -5.70 -4.34 -3.26
C LEU A 79 -5.45 -3.12 -4.14
N ILE A 80 -4.78 -3.32 -5.27
CA ILE A 80 -4.55 -2.28 -6.27
C ILE A 80 -5.51 -2.48 -7.43
N GLU A 81 -6.22 -1.42 -7.79
CA GLU A 81 -7.20 -1.38 -8.87
C GLU A 81 -6.93 -0.18 -9.77
N ASN A 82 -7.33 -0.31 -11.02
CA ASN A 82 -7.28 0.76 -12.01
C ASN A 82 -8.65 1.00 -12.64
N GLN A 83 -8.86 2.21 -13.14
CA GLN A 83 -9.98 2.59 -13.98
C GLN A 83 -9.41 3.25 -15.24
N ALA A 84 -9.65 2.62 -16.39
CA ALA A 84 -9.08 3.04 -17.67
C ALA A 84 -9.57 4.41 -18.15
N SER A 85 -10.81 4.77 -17.81
CA SER A 85 -11.40 6.08 -18.10
C SER A 85 -12.52 6.39 -17.13
N ALA A 86 -12.80 7.68 -16.93
CA ALA A 86 -13.85 8.14 -16.02
C ALA A 86 -15.20 7.46 -16.33
N GLY A 87 -15.81 6.87 -15.30
CA GLY A 87 -17.09 6.15 -15.41
C GLY A 87 -16.98 4.66 -15.73
N GLN A 88 -15.80 4.14 -16.06
CA GLN A 88 -15.58 2.70 -16.20
C GLN A 88 -15.51 2.01 -14.83
N PRO A 89 -15.86 0.72 -14.70
CA PRO A 89 -15.65 0.00 -13.45
C PRO A 89 -14.16 -0.11 -13.13
N PHE A 90 -13.83 -0.08 -11.84
CA PHE A 90 -12.50 -0.45 -11.38
C PHE A 90 -12.23 -1.92 -11.66
N LYS A 91 -11.03 -2.23 -12.16
CA LYS A 91 -10.53 -3.58 -12.37
C LYS A 91 -9.31 -3.79 -11.47
N ALA A 92 -9.20 -4.98 -10.89
CA ALA A 92 -8.01 -5.32 -10.12
C ALA A 92 -6.78 -5.35 -11.02
N SER A 93 -5.74 -4.63 -10.63
CA SER A 93 -4.44 -4.68 -11.29
C SER A 93 -3.77 -6.03 -10.99
N LYS A 94 -2.92 -6.49 -11.91
CA LYS A 94 -1.96 -7.56 -11.62
C LYS A 94 -0.93 -7.00 -10.65
N VAL A 95 -0.41 -7.84 -9.77
CA VAL A 95 0.57 -7.45 -8.75
C VAL A 95 1.60 -8.56 -8.64
N ILE A 96 2.87 -8.19 -8.47
CA ILE A 96 3.92 -9.17 -8.14
C ILE A 96 3.91 -9.49 -6.64
N GLU A 97 4.70 -10.48 -6.25
CA GLU A 97 4.99 -10.73 -4.84
C GLU A 97 5.66 -9.52 -4.18
N PRO A 98 5.32 -9.18 -2.92
CA PRO A 98 5.90 -8.03 -2.24
C PRO A 98 7.42 -8.12 -2.08
N ILE A 99 8.11 -7.03 -2.38
CA ILE A 99 9.56 -6.88 -2.18
C ILE A 99 9.79 -6.32 -0.78
N ASN A 100 10.63 -7.00 0.01
CA ASN A 100 10.86 -6.63 1.41
C ASN A 100 12.32 -6.20 1.62
N VAL A 101 12.50 -5.01 2.21
CA VAL A 101 13.81 -4.49 2.63
C VAL A 101 13.80 -4.38 4.15
N TYR A 102 14.71 -5.10 4.80
CA TYR A 102 14.79 -5.19 6.26
C TYR A 102 16.06 -4.54 6.79
N LYS A 103 15.90 -3.64 7.77
CA LYS A 103 17.00 -3.15 8.59
C LYS A 103 16.89 -3.78 9.98
N PRO A 104 17.83 -4.66 10.38
CA PRO A 104 17.88 -5.17 11.74
C PRO A 104 18.23 -4.08 12.74
N ALA A 105 17.90 -4.34 14.00
CA ALA A 105 18.40 -3.59 15.13
C ALA A 105 19.92 -3.79 15.25
N ASP A 106 20.62 -2.77 15.75
CA ASP A 106 22.06 -2.78 15.99
C ASP A 106 22.37 -2.08 17.33
N SER A 107 23.66 -1.99 17.68
CA SER A 107 24.10 -1.41 18.95
C SER A 107 23.79 0.09 19.09
N LEU A 108 23.59 0.80 17.97
CA LEU A 108 23.31 2.24 17.94
C LEU A 108 21.80 2.51 17.80
N ASN A 109 21.07 1.63 17.13
CA ASN A 109 19.64 1.75 16.93
C ASN A 109 18.93 0.41 17.16
N ARG A 110 18.18 0.34 18.27
CA ARG A 110 17.43 -0.86 18.68
C ARG A 110 16.12 -1.06 17.92
N THR A 111 15.71 -0.11 17.07
CA THR A 111 14.51 -0.20 16.25
C THR A 111 14.78 -1.02 14.99
N GLN A 112 13.87 -1.94 14.69
CA GLN A 112 13.87 -2.67 13.43
C GLN A 112 12.99 -1.94 12.42
N TYR A 113 13.37 -1.99 11.15
CA TYR A 113 12.59 -1.38 10.08
C TYR A 113 12.31 -2.41 9.00
N LEU A 114 11.09 -2.38 8.47
CA LEU A 114 10.79 -3.06 7.22
C LEU A 114 10.14 -2.07 6.27
N LEU A 115 10.59 -2.09 5.02
CA LEU A 115 9.89 -1.49 3.91
C LEU A 115 9.37 -2.63 3.03
N THR A 116 8.05 -2.67 2.81
CA THR A 116 7.44 -3.57 1.84
C THR A 116 6.97 -2.79 0.64
N THR A 117 7.41 -3.17 -0.55
CA THR A 117 7.00 -2.56 -1.82
C THR A 117 6.14 -3.54 -2.60
N VAL A 118 4.97 -3.08 -3.06
CA VAL A 118 4.07 -3.82 -3.95
C VAL A 118 4.02 -3.08 -5.28
N LEU A 119 4.35 -3.79 -6.34
CA LEU A 119 4.36 -3.29 -7.71
C LEU A 119 3.16 -3.85 -8.48
N SER A 120 2.48 -3.00 -9.25
CA SER A 120 1.29 -3.39 -10.01
C SER A 120 1.40 -3.12 -11.49
N LYS A 121 0.60 -3.86 -12.26
CA LYS A 121 0.36 -3.66 -13.68
C LYS A 121 -1.14 -3.58 -13.99
N ASP A 122 -1.54 -2.58 -14.77
CA ASP A 122 -2.88 -2.33 -15.26
C ASP A 122 -3.07 -2.65 -16.75
N HIS A 123 -1.98 -2.68 -17.55
CA HIS A 123 -2.02 -2.96 -18.98
C HIS A 123 -1.15 -4.16 -19.42
N ASN A 124 -0.84 -4.26 -20.72
CA ASN A 124 -0.15 -5.40 -21.33
C ASN A 124 1.34 -5.16 -21.64
N ASP A 125 1.88 -3.99 -21.32
CA ASP A 125 3.27 -3.56 -21.52
C ASP A 125 4.31 -4.22 -20.59
N ASN A 126 3.88 -4.76 -19.45
CA ASN A 126 4.72 -5.55 -18.55
C ASN A 126 5.81 -4.76 -17.80
N ASP A 127 5.57 -3.49 -17.52
CA ASP A 127 6.51 -2.64 -16.78
C ASP A 127 6.38 -2.72 -15.24
N TRP A 128 5.23 -3.20 -14.75
CA TRP A 128 4.90 -3.41 -13.34
C TRP A 128 5.09 -2.16 -12.47
N ASN A 129 4.90 -0.96 -13.02
CA ASN A 129 5.12 0.26 -12.25
C ASN A 129 3.91 1.20 -12.18
N ASP A 130 2.78 0.81 -12.79
CA ASP A 130 1.55 1.61 -12.90
C ASP A 130 1.10 2.23 -11.58
N ALA A 131 1.16 1.43 -10.51
CA ALA A 131 1.15 1.90 -9.14
C ALA A 131 2.21 1.15 -8.33
N THR A 132 3.03 1.91 -7.61
CA THR A 132 4.04 1.43 -6.68
C THR A 132 3.61 1.82 -5.28
N ILE A 133 3.31 0.82 -4.45
CA ILE A 133 2.86 1.01 -3.07
C ILE A 133 3.99 0.64 -2.12
N ASN A 134 4.28 1.53 -1.17
CA ASN A 134 5.31 1.33 -0.15
C ASN A 134 4.66 1.34 1.23
N VAL A 135 4.91 0.30 2.02
CA VAL A 135 4.51 0.24 3.43
C VAL A 135 5.77 0.23 4.27
N PHE A 136 6.08 1.37 4.89
CA PHE A 136 7.17 1.49 5.83
C PHE A 136 6.67 1.19 7.24
N ARG A 137 7.42 0.36 7.98
CA ARG A 137 7.06 -0.04 9.33
C ARG A 137 8.21 -0.04 10.33
N LEU A 138 7.86 0.37 11.54
CA LEU A 138 8.68 0.31 12.75
C LEU A 138 8.28 -0.93 13.55
N ASN A 139 9.29 -1.74 13.89
CA ASN A 139 9.20 -2.90 14.76
C ASN A 139 10.05 -2.68 16.01
#